data_AF-A0A2R4SA73-F1
#
_entry.id   AF-A0A2R4SA73-F1
#
_cell.length_a   1.000
_cell.length_b   1.000
_cell.length_c   1.000
_cell.angle_alpha   90.00
_cell.angle_beta   90.00
_cell.angle_gamma   90.00
#
_symmetry.space_group_name_H-M   'P 1'
#
loop_
_entity.id
_entity.type
_entity.pdbx_description
1 polymer ?
#
loop_
_entity_poly.entity_id
_entity_poly.type
_entity_poly.pdbx_seq_one_letter_code
_entity_poly.pdbx_strand_id
1 'polypeptide(L)'
;VDKAYIEQEIVPPFFEKFWIVRNAMDRKNFSLIVETTVEIANKIGGAAVIEKIVDELKDPSEPFRKMAVQTIQNVVNLLGVDDIDQVLEERLIDGILYAFQEQTSEDYFTLLNAFDVIVNKLDIRMKPY
;
A
#
# COMPACT_ATOMS: atom_id res chain seq x y z
N VAL A 1 10.88 -14.32 -16.64
CA VAL A 1 9.70 -14.83 -15.89
C VAL A 1 8.48 -14.19 -16.53
N ASP A 2 7.44 -14.97 -16.82
CA ASP A 2 6.21 -14.49 -17.46
C ASP A 2 5.38 -13.69 -16.44
N LYS A 3 4.92 -12.50 -16.83
CA LYS A 3 4.08 -11.63 -15.99
C LYS A 3 2.81 -12.36 -15.55
N ALA A 4 2.17 -13.09 -16.47
CA ALA A 4 0.94 -13.83 -16.19
C ALA A 4 1.16 -14.93 -15.13
N TYR A 5 2.31 -15.60 -15.18
CA TYR A 5 2.66 -16.60 -14.16
C TYR A 5 2.82 -15.98 -12.77
N ILE A 6 3.45 -14.81 -12.67
CA ILE A 6 3.60 -14.11 -11.38
C ILE A 6 2.22 -13.74 -10.83
N GLU A 7 1.36 -13.15 -11.66
CA GLU A 7 0.03 -12.70 -11.27
C GLU A 7 -0.88 -13.87 -10.85
N GLN A 8 -0.76 -15.04 -11.48
CA GLN A 8 -1.66 -16.18 -11.24
C GLN A 8 -1.16 -17.13 -10.14
N GLU A 9 0.15 -17.40 -10.10
CA GLU A 9 0.70 -18.49 -9.26
C GLU A 9 1.45 -17.97 -8.03
N ILE A 10 2.00 -16.75 -8.08
CA ILE A 10 2.84 -16.21 -7.00
C ILE A 10 2.06 -15.22 -6.14
N VAL A 11 1.34 -14.30 -6.77
CA VAL A 11 0.65 -13.20 -6.08
C VAL A 11 -0.42 -13.73 -5.11
N PRO A 12 -1.38 -14.58 -5.51
CA PRO A 12 -2.42 -15.03 -4.59
C PRO A 12 -1.89 -15.70 -3.30
N PRO A 13 -1.01 -16.71 -3.34
CA PRO A 13 -0.50 -17.32 -2.12
C PRO A 13 0.40 -16.38 -1.31
N PHE A 14 1.11 -15.45 -1.96
CA PHE A 14 1.92 -14.47 -1.25
C PHE A 14 1.05 -13.57 -0.37
N PHE A 15 0.01 -12.93 -0.92
CA PHE A 15 -0.88 -12.08 -0.15
C PHE A 15 -1.66 -12.89 0.90
N GLU A 16 -2.13 -14.10 0.57
CA GLU A 16 -2.87 -14.94 1.53
C GLU A 16 -2.03 -15.33 2.76
N LYS A 17 -0.73 -15.62 2.58
CA LYS A 17 0.12 -16.17 3.66
C LYS A 17 0.96 -15.13 4.36
N PHE A 18 1.40 -14.08 3.66
CA PHE A 18 2.34 -13.10 4.21
C PHE A 18 1.68 -11.81 4.64
N TRP A 19 0.61 -11.35 3.97
CA TRP A 19 -0.15 -10.18 4.37
C TRP A 19 -1.14 -10.53 5.49
N ILE A 20 -0.59 -10.81 6.68
CA ILE A 20 -1.34 -11.10 7.90
C ILE A 20 -0.88 -10.20 9.05
N VAL A 21 -1.80 -9.85 9.95
CA VAL A 21 -1.56 -8.96 11.10
C VAL A 21 -0.33 -9.38 11.92
N ARG A 22 -0.12 -10.69 12.12
CA ARG A 22 1.03 -11.22 12.88
C ARG A 22 2.37 -10.78 12.30
N ASN A 23 2.49 -10.71 10.98
CA ASN A 23 3.75 -10.36 10.34
C ASN A 23 4.05 -8.87 10.44
N ALA A 24 3.04 -8.00 10.53
CA ALA A 24 3.24 -6.56 10.72
C ALA A 24 3.76 -6.19 12.11
N MET A 25 3.59 -7.06 13.12
CA MET A 25 4.12 -6.84 14.47
C MET A 25 5.62 -7.18 14.58
N ASP A 26 6.15 -8.01 13.69
CA ASP A 26 7.57 -8.35 13.66
C ASP A 26 8.31 -7.44 12.67
N ARG A 27 9.30 -6.68 13.17
CA ARG A 27 10.01 -5.67 12.37
C ARG A 27 10.72 -6.27 11.14
N LYS A 28 11.26 -7.49 11.24
CA LYS A 28 11.98 -8.12 10.14
C LYS A 28 11.00 -8.59 9.06
N ASN A 29 9.91 -9.23 9.46
CA ASN A 29 8.86 -9.66 8.54
C ASN A 29 8.22 -8.46 7.86
N PHE A 30 7.90 -7.41 8.62
CA PHE A 30 7.38 -6.14 8.11
C PHE A 30 8.24 -5.63 6.95
N SER A 31 9.55 -5.42 7.19
CA SER A 31 10.45 -4.85 6.17
C SER A 31 10.55 -5.76 4.94
N LEU A 32 10.71 -7.07 5.13
CA LEU A 32 10.83 -8.02 4.02
C LEU A 32 9.55 -8.09 3.18
N ILE A 33 8.38 -8.05 3.81
CA ILE A 33 7.09 -8.09 3.10
C ILE A 33 6.87 -6.81 2.32
N VAL A 34 7.17 -5.65 2.92
CA VAL A 34 7.09 -4.36 2.23
C VAL A 34 7.98 -4.37 0.98
N GLU A 35 9.26 -4.71 1.13
CA GLU A 35 10.23 -4.76 0.02
C GLU A 35 9.81 -5.75 -1.06
N THR A 36 9.40 -6.97 -0.68
CA THR A 36 8.96 -8.00 -1.62
C THR A 36 7.70 -7.55 -2.38
N THR A 37 6.76 -6.89 -1.71
CA THR A 37 5.52 -6.40 -2.33
C THR A 37 5.82 -5.29 -3.35
N VAL A 38 6.78 -4.41 -3.07
CA VAL A 38 7.24 -3.38 -4.02
C VAL A 38 7.90 -4.03 -5.25
N GLU A 39 8.72 -5.07 -5.05
CA GLU A 39 9.30 -5.82 -6.18
C GLU A 39 8.24 -6.55 -7.02
N ILE A 40 7.19 -7.09 -6.39
CA ILE A 40 6.04 -7.64 -7.10
C ILE A 40 5.37 -6.54 -7.93
N ALA A 41 5.11 -5.37 -7.36
CA ALA A 41 4.50 -4.24 -8.07
C ALA A 41 5.34 -3.82 -9.28
N ASN A 42 6.66 -3.79 -9.16
CA ASN A 42 7.58 -3.50 -10.25
C ASN A 42 7.51 -4.51 -11.41
N LYS A 43 6.95 -5.72 -11.18
CA LYS A 43 6.72 -6.72 -12.23
C LYS A 43 5.30 -6.67 -12.79
N ILE A 44 4.30 -6.44 -11.96
CA ILE A 44 2.89 -6.62 -12.37
C ILE A 44 2.11 -5.32 -12.57
N GLY A 45 2.61 -4.20 -12.06
CA GLY A 45 1.95 -2.88 -12.09
C GLY A 45 1.63 -2.39 -10.69
N GLY A 46 1.62 -1.06 -10.52
CA GLY A 46 1.38 -0.42 -9.23
C GLY A 46 -0.07 -0.59 -8.81
N ALA A 47 -1.01 -0.25 -9.68
CA ALA A 47 -2.44 -0.37 -9.43
C ALA A 47 -2.86 -1.81 -9.09
N ALA A 48 -2.30 -2.81 -9.78
CA ALA A 48 -2.59 -4.22 -9.53
C ALA A 48 -2.23 -4.68 -8.11
N VAL A 49 -1.15 -4.13 -7.54
CA VAL A 49 -0.74 -4.42 -6.15
C VAL A 49 -1.53 -3.57 -5.16
N ILE A 50 -1.71 -2.27 -5.43
CA ILE A 50 -2.46 -1.37 -4.53
C ILE A 50 -3.89 -1.88 -4.35
N GLU A 51 -4.54 -2.36 -5.41
CA GLU A 51 -5.88 -2.97 -5.36
C GLU A 51 -5.97 -4.15 -4.37
N LYS A 52 -4.87 -4.87 -4.13
CA LYS A 52 -4.83 -6.00 -3.18
C LYS A 52 -4.71 -5.58 -1.72
N ILE A 53 -4.26 -4.37 -1.44
CA ILE A 53 -3.91 -3.92 -0.08
C ILE A 53 -4.62 -2.64 0.35
N VAL A 54 -5.38 -1.99 -0.54
CA VAL A 54 -6.04 -0.71 -0.25
C VAL A 54 -7.04 -0.83 0.89
N ASP A 55 -7.74 -1.96 1.01
CA ASP A 55 -8.70 -2.17 2.10
C ASP A 55 -8.00 -2.35 3.47
N GLU A 56 -6.73 -2.77 3.47
CA GLU A 56 -5.94 -2.95 4.69
C GLU A 56 -5.54 -1.61 5.33
N LEU A 57 -5.68 -0.50 4.62
CA LEU A 57 -5.59 0.85 5.19
C LEU A 57 -6.63 1.10 6.27
N LYS A 58 -7.72 0.30 6.30
CA LYS A 58 -8.80 0.41 7.28
C LYS A 58 -8.81 -0.72 8.30
N ASP A 59 -7.78 -1.57 8.34
CA ASP A 59 -7.69 -2.65 9.32
C ASP A 59 -7.63 -2.10 10.77
N PRO A 60 -8.24 -2.75 11.76
CA PRO A 60 -8.17 -2.32 13.16
C PRO A 60 -6.75 -2.31 13.75
N SER A 61 -5.82 -3.11 13.21
CA SER A 61 -4.44 -3.18 13.67
C SER A 61 -3.60 -2.03 13.11
N GLU A 62 -3.18 -1.11 13.99
CA GLU A 62 -2.30 0.02 13.61
C GLU A 62 -0.99 -0.43 12.92
N PRO A 63 -0.27 -1.48 13.40
CA PRO A 63 0.89 -2.01 12.68
C PRO A 63 0.59 -2.48 11.25
N PHE A 64 -0.60 -3.05 11.03
CA PHE A 64 -1.00 -3.57 9.72
C PHE A 64 -1.36 -2.43 8.77
N ARG A 65 -2.12 -1.42 9.24
CA ARG A 65 -2.34 -0.17 8.51
C ARG A 65 -1.02 0.49 8.12
N LYS A 66 -0.07 0.58 9.06
CA LYS A 66 1.26 1.14 8.81
C LYS A 66 2.02 0.38 7.73
N MET A 67 1.90 -0.95 7.71
CA MET A 67 2.49 -1.78 6.66
C MET A 67 1.88 -1.46 5.29
N ALA A 68 0.55 -1.39 5.20
CA ALA A 68 -0.15 -1.02 3.97
C ALA A 68 0.24 0.37 3.47
N VAL A 69 0.21 1.38 4.34
CA VAL A 69 0.60 2.77 4.03
C VAL A 69 2.04 2.83 3.49
N GLN A 70 2.99 2.17 4.15
CA GLN A 70 4.38 2.20 3.75
C GLN A 70 4.63 1.44 2.43
N THR A 71 3.94 0.32 2.20
CA THR A 71 3.99 -0.38 0.91
C THR A 71 3.46 0.51 -0.21
N ILE A 72 2.28 1.13 -0.03
CA ILE A 72 1.68 1.97 -1.07
C ILE A 72 2.56 3.19 -1.35
N GLN A 73 3.08 3.86 -0.32
CA GLN A 73 4.04 4.96 -0.48
C GLN A 73 5.23 4.54 -1.36
N ASN A 74 5.82 3.37 -1.10
CA ASN A 74 6.97 2.88 -1.84
C ASN A 74 6.61 2.53 -3.29
N VAL A 75 5.45 1.90 -3.52
CA VAL A 75 4.95 1.59 -4.87
C VAL A 75 4.71 2.88 -5.67
N VAL A 76 4.03 3.86 -5.08
CA VAL A 76 3.73 5.16 -5.71
C VAL A 76 5.01 5.97 -5.98
N ASN A 77 5.99 5.92 -5.08
CA ASN A 77 7.29 6.54 -5.31
C ASN A 77 8.02 5.92 -6.51
N LEU A 78 7.98 4.59 -6.64
CA LEU A 78 8.69 3.84 -7.67
C LEU A 78 8.02 3.93 -9.04
N LEU A 79 6.70 3.73 -9.10
CA LEU A 79 5.95 3.52 -10.34
C LEU A 79 5.04 4.70 -10.73
N GLY A 80 4.82 5.64 -9.81
CA GLY A 80 3.84 6.71 -10.01
C GLY A 80 2.40 6.24 -9.78
N VAL A 81 1.46 6.96 -10.36
CA VAL A 81 0.00 6.75 -10.17
C VAL A 81 -0.76 6.64 -11.49
N ASP A 82 -0.05 6.59 -12.62
CA ASP A 82 -0.65 6.69 -13.96
C ASP A 82 -1.58 5.51 -14.29
N ASP A 83 -1.34 4.33 -13.69
CA ASP A 83 -2.14 3.12 -13.88
C ASP A 83 -3.30 2.98 -12.88
N ILE A 84 -3.44 3.91 -11.93
CA ILE A 84 -4.52 3.94 -10.93
C ILE A 84 -5.76 4.56 -11.56
N ASP A 85 -6.87 3.81 -11.59
CA ASP A 85 -8.17 4.33 -12.03
C ASP A 85 -8.87 5.16 -10.94
N GLN A 86 -9.98 5.81 -11.31
CA GLN A 86 -10.71 6.68 -10.39
C GLN A 86 -11.27 5.93 -9.17
N VAL A 87 -11.70 4.68 -9.33
CA VAL A 87 -12.32 3.91 -8.23
C VAL A 87 -11.26 3.53 -7.20
N LEU A 88 -10.10 3.07 -7.66
CA LEU A 88 -8.97 2.77 -6.79
C LEU A 88 -8.42 4.03 -6.14
N GLU A 89 -8.39 5.16 -6.85
CA GLU A 89 -8.00 6.46 -6.28
C GLU A 89 -8.91 6.88 -5.13
N GLU A 90 -10.23 6.85 -5.31
CA GLU A 90 -11.20 7.22 -4.27
C GLU A 90 -11.02 6.36 -3.01
N ARG A 91 -10.85 5.05 -3.19
CA ARG A 91 -10.58 4.10 -2.09
C ARG A 91 -9.24 4.36 -1.41
N LEU A 92 -8.22 4.70 -2.19
CA LEU A 92 -6.89 5.01 -1.68
C LEU A 92 -6.93 6.25 -0.78
N ILE A 93 -7.58 7.33 -1.23
CA ILE A 93 -7.70 8.57 -0.45
C ILE A 93 -8.49 8.34 0.83
N ASP A 94 -9.66 7.69 0.74
CA ASP A 94 -10.50 7.35 1.89
C ASP A 94 -9.75 6.44 2.89
N GLY A 95 -9.04 5.43 2.41
CA GLY A 95 -8.23 4.53 3.24
C GLY A 95 -7.09 5.26 3.96
N ILE A 96 -6.35 6.12 3.28
CA ILE A 96 -5.26 6.89 3.88
C ILE A 96 -5.79 7.87 4.93
N LEU A 97 -6.89 8.57 4.65
CA LEU A 97 -7.50 9.49 5.60
C LEU A 97 -7.95 8.76 6.87
N TYR A 98 -8.57 7.59 6.72
CA TYR A 98 -8.93 6.74 7.86
C TYR A 98 -7.68 6.31 8.65
N ALA A 99 -6.64 5.81 7.97
CA ALA A 99 -5.41 5.38 8.63
C ALA A 99 -4.75 6.51 9.42
N PHE A 100 -4.80 7.74 8.90
CA PHE A 100 -4.28 8.94 9.55
C PHE A 100 -5.11 9.35 10.77
N GLN A 101 -6.45 9.30 10.67
CA GLN A 101 -7.36 9.66 11.76
C GLN A 101 -7.26 8.69 12.94
N GLU A 102 -7.14 7.38 12.66
CA GLU A 102 -7.06 6.32 13.66
C GLU A 102 -5.64 6.10 14.20
N GLN A 103 -4.68 6.96 13.84
CA GLN A 103 -3.31 6.85 14.34
C GLN A 103 -3.24 7.29 15.80
N THR A 104 -2.82 6.38 16.68
CA THR A 104 -2.74 6.66 18.12
C THR A 104 -1.32 6.84 18.63
N SER A 105 -0.32 6.25 17.96
CA SER A 105 1.07 6.36 18.39
C SER A 105 1.70 7.70 17.99
N GLU A 106 2.71 8.11 18.77
CA GLU A 106 3.47 9.34 18.52
C GLU A 106 4.32 9.30 17.22
N ASP A 107 4.44 8.13 16.58
CA ASP A 107 5.13 7.95 15.29
C ASP A 107 4.20 8.25 14.09
N TYR A 108 3.50 9.38 14.15
CA TYR A 108 2.64 9.87 13.06
C TYR A 108 3.45 10.35 11.86
N PHE A 109 4.74 10.64 12.02
CA PHE A 109 5.63 11.11 10.95
C PHE A 109 5.69 10.14 9.77
N THR A 110 5.64 8.83 10.03
CA THR A 110 5.65 7.82 8.96
C THR A 110 4.40 7.94 8.08
N LEU A 111 3.22 8.05 8.70
CA LEU A 111 1.95 8.24 7.98
C LEU A 111 1.89 9.60 7.27
N LEU A 112 2.36 10.67 7.92
CA LEU A 112 2.37 12.00 7.33
C LEU A 112 3.26 12.06 6.08
N ASN A 113 4.44 11.44 6.12
CA ASN A 113 5.33 11.37 4.95
C ASN A 113 4.72 10.54 3.81
N ALA A 114 3.99 9.47 4.13
CA ALA A 114 3.29 8.68 3.12
C ALA A 114 2.13 9.45 2.49
N PHE A 115 1.38 10.18 3.32
CA PHE A 115 0.32 11.09 2.87
C PHE A 115 0.88 12.14 1.89
N ASP A 116 1.95 12.84 2.28
CA ASP A 116 2.60 13.87 1.46
C ASP A 116 3.05 13.30 0.11
N VAL A 117 3.71 12.14 0.11
CA VAL A 117 4.13 11.47 -1.14
C VAL A 117 2.94 11.18 -2.06
N ILE A 118 1.88 10.58 -1.53
CA ILE A 118 0.75 10.12 -2.34
C ILE A 118 -0.05 11.30 -2.89
N VAL A 119 -0.31 12.32 -2.07
CA VAL A 119 -1.00 13.55 -2.49
C VAL A 119 -0.19 14.30 -3.55
N ASN A 120 1.11 14.48 -3.35
CA ASN A 120 1.96 15.16 -4.34
C ASN A 120 2.07 14.38 -5.66
N LYS A 121 2.00 13.05 -5.62
CA LYS A 121 2.01 12.21 -6.83
C LYS A 121 0.70 12.23 -7.59
N LEU A 122 -0.44 12.38 -6.89
CA LEU A 122 -1.76 12.56 -7.51
C LEU A 122 -1.95 13.98 -8.07
N ASP A 123 -1.29 14.99 -7.47
CA ASP A 123 -1.26 16.37 -7.95
C ASP A 123 -2.66 16.90 -8.32
N ILE A 124 -2.92 17.25 -9.59
CA ILE A 124 -4.20 17.80 -10.02
C ILE A 124 -5.39 16.85 -9.80
N ARG A 125 -5.14 15.55 -9.67
CA ARG A 125 -6.16 14.53 -9.40
C ARG A 125 -6.71 14.67 -7.97
N MET A 126 -6.00 15.34 -7.07
CA MET A 126 -6.46 15.57 -5.69
C MET A 126 -7.59 16.60 -5.55
N LYS A 127 -7.83 17.44 -6.57
CA LYS A 127 -8.83 18.53 -6.50
C LYS A 127 -10.24 18.14 -6.04
N PRO A 128 -10.78 16.95 -6.35
CA PRO A 128 -12.12 16.55 -5.92
C PRO A 128 -12.23 16.13 -4.44
N TYR A 129 -11.11 15.91 -3.75
CA TYR A 129 -11.03 15.43 -2.36
C TYR A 129 -10.69 16.56 -1.38
#